data_AF-A0A9P0DR00-F1
#
_entry.id   AF-A0A9P0DR00-F1
#
_cell.length_a   1.000
_cell.length_b   1.000
_cell.length_c   1.000
_cell.angle_alpha   90.00
_cell.angle_beta   90.00
_cell.angle_gamma   90.00
#
_symmetry.space_group_name_H-M   'P 1'
#
loop_
_entity.id
_entity.type
_entity.pdbx_description
1 polymer ?
#
loop_
_entity_poly.entity_id
_entity_poly.type
_entity_poly.pdbx_seq_one_letter_code
_entity_poly.pdbx_strand_id
1 'polypeptide(L)' 'MITTELKDRPTAEEAMNHAWLGKETVHSEFQIDKSKLKRYVIKKRWIKAVNTIIALRRMGAKIDTDLIHNIND' A
#
# COMPACT_ATOMS: atom_id res chain seq x y z
N MET A 1 3.10 16.53 0.29
CA MET A 1 3.69 16.68 -1.06
C MET A 1 5.10 16.13 -1.05
N ILE A 2 5.57 15.50 -2.14
CA ILE A 2 6.96 15.02 -2.23
C ILE A 2 7.80 16.23 -2.64
N THR A 3 8.55 16.79 -1.68
CA THR A 3 9.52 17.87 -1.88
C THR A 3 10.91 17.34 -1.54
N THR A 4 11.94 17.89 -2.18
CA THR A 4 13.34 17.51 -1.93
C THR A 4 13.81 17.95 -0.55
N GLU A 5 13.40 19.15 -0.13
CA GLU A 5 13.71 19.72 1.17
C GLU A 5 12.50 19.69 2.12
N LEU A 6 12.78 19.55 3.42
CA LEU A 6 11.75 19.52 4.46
C LEU A 6 11.08 20.87 4.65
N LYS A 7 11.85 21.97 4.51
CA LYS A 7 11.36 23.34 4.69
C LYS A 7 10.35 23.76 3.61
N ASP A 8 10.44 23.12 2.45
CA ASP A 8 9.58 23.39 1.31
C ASP A 8 8.32 22.54 1.33
N ARG A 9 8.20 21.59 2.27
CA ARG A 9 7.01 20.76 2.41
C ARG A 9 5.89 21.60 3.01
N PRO A 10 4.75 21.76 2.31
CA PRO A 10 3.62 22.48 2.88
C PRO A 10 3.09 21.77 4.11
N THR A 11 2.62 22.54 5.08
CA THR A 11 1.89 22.02 6.24
C THR A 11 0.54 21.43 5.80
N ALA A 12 -0.15 20.72 6.71
CA ALA A 12 -1.45 20.14 6.39
C ALA A 12 -2.48 21.21 5.99
N GLU A 13 -2.46 22.36 6.67
CA GLU A 13 -3.36 23.48 6.41
C GLU A 13 -3.07 24.15 5.06
N GLU A 14 -1.80 24.39 4.76
CA GLU A 14 -1.36 24.92 3.46
C GLU A 14 -1.71 23.96 2.31
N ALA A 15 -1.54 22.65 2.51
CA ALA A 15 -1.88 21.65 1.52
C ALA A 15 -3.38 21.62 1.21
N MET A 16 -4.24 21.79 2.23
CA MET A 16 -5.70 21.83 2.05
C MET A 16 -6.17 23.02 1.21
N ASN A 17 -5.46 24.15 1.28
CA ASN A 17 -5.75 25.35 0.50
C ASN A 17 -5.18 25.29 -0.94
N HIS A 18 -4.48 24.21 -1.31
CA HIS A 18 -3.92 24.06 -2.65
C HIS A 18 -5.03 23.89 -3.70
N ALA A 19 -4.94 24.63 -4.82
CA ALA A 19 -5.95 24.68 -5.87
C ALA A 19 -6.42 23.30 -6.37
N TRP A 20 -5.52 22.30 -6.41
CA TRP A 20 -5.85 20.92 -6.82
C TRP A 20 -6.85 20.20 -5.91
N LEU A 21 -6.93 20.56 -4.63
CA LEU A 21 -7.89 20.00 -3.67
C LEU A 21 -9.15 20.87 -3.51
N GLY A 22 -9.19 22.02 -4.18
CA GLY A 22 -10.35 22.90 -4.20
C GLY A 22 -11.56 22.21 -4.83
N LYS A 23 -12.74 22.45 -4.22
CA LYS A 23 -14.03 21.86 -4.64
C LYS A 23 -14.44 22.20 -6.08
N GLU A 24 -13.82 23.21 -6.68
CA GLU A 24 -14.10 23.71 -8.03
C GLU A 24 -13.20 23.11 -9.11
N THR A 25 -12.33 22.15 -8.76
CA THR A 25 -11.54 21.45 -9.77
C THR A 25 -12.47 20.61 -10.64
N VAL A 26 -12.71 21.06 -11.87
CA VAL A 26 -13.43 20.32 -12.90
C VAL A 26 -12.69 19.01 -13.11
N HIS A 27 -13.20 17.93 -12.51
CA HIS A 27 -12.73 16.60 -12.82
C HIS A 27 -13.06 16.36 -14.29
N SER A 28 -12.03 16.34 -15.13
CA SER A 28 -12.19 15.83 -16.48
C SER A 28 -12.76 14.42 -16.36
N GLU A 29 -13.61 14.03 -17.30
CA GLU A 29 -14.30 12.73 -17.35
C GLU A 29 -13.31 11.60 -17.71
N PHE A 30 -12.17 11.58 -17.03
CA PHE A 30 -11.09 10.64 -17.23
C PHE A 30 -11.48 9.33 -16.57
N GLN A 31 -11.66 8.29 -17.38
CA GLN A 31 -11.91 6.94 -16.89
C GLN A 31 -10.69 6.48 -16.07
N ILE A 32 -10.85 6.42 -14.75
CA ILE A 32 -9.78 6.03 -13.82
C ILE A 32 -9.53 4.52 -13.96
N ASP A 33 -8.36 4.15 -14.49
CA ASP A 33 -7.94 2.74 -14.54
C ASP A 33 -7.44 2.26 -13.17
N LYS A 34 -8.08 1.21 -12.64
CA LYS A 34 -7.74 0.58 -11.36
C LYS A 34 -6.74 -0.58 -11.51
N SER A 35 -6.35 -0.97 -12.72
CA SER A 35 -5.54 -2.16 -12.97
C SER A 35 -4.18 -2.12 -12.26
N LYS A 36 -3.51 -0.98 -12.29
CA LYS A 36 -2.24 -0.76 -11.57
C LYS A 36 -2.43 -0.81 -10.05
N LEU A 37 -3.52 -0.23 -9.54
CA LEU A 37 -3.84 -0.24 -8.11
C LEU A 37 -4.13 -1.67 -7.62
N LYS A 38 -4.93 -2.45 -8.34
CA LYS A 38 -5.21 -3.85 -8.02
C LYS A 38 -3.92 -4.67 -7.94
N ARG A 39 -3.04 -4.55 -8.95
CA ARG A 39 -1.74 -5.21 -8.97
C ARG A 39 -0.87 -4.79 -7.77
N TYR A 40 -0.83 -3.50 -7.45
CA TYR A 40 -0.09 -2.98 -6.31
C TYR A 40 -0.60 -3.54 -4.98
N VAL A 41 -1.92 -3.59 -4.79
CA VAL A 41 -2.55 -4.11 -3.56
C VAL A 41 -2.22 -5.59 -3.38
N ILE A 42 -2.33 -6.40 -4.43
CA ILE A 42 -1.98 -7.83 -4.39
C ILE A 42 -0.50 -8.00 -4.01
N LYS A 43 0.41 -7.27 -4.67
CA LYS A 43 1.84 -7.29 -4.34
C LYS A 43 2.11 -6.93 -2.88
N LYS A 44 1.48 -5.86 -2.36
CA LYS A 44 1.64 -5.43 -0.96
C LYS A 44 1.12 -6.47 0.03
N ARG A 45 0.03 -7.17 -0.27
CA ARG A 45 -0.51 -8.25 0.59
C ARG A 45 0.47 -9.42 0.70
N TRP A 46 1.06 -9.86 -0.40
CA TRP A 46 2.10 -10.89 -0.39
C TRP A 46 3.32 -10.50 0.43
N ILE A 47 3.80 -9.27 0.28
CA ILE A 47 4.92 -8.76 1.07
C ILE A 47 4.59 -8.79 2.57
N LYS A 48 3.38 -8.36 2.96
CA LYS A 48 2.95 -8.41 4.37
C LYS A 48 2.92 -9.86 4.89
N ALA A 49 2.32 -10.79 4.15
CA ALA A 49 2.23 -12.19 4.55
C ALA A 49 3.62 -12.82 4.74
N VAL A 50 4.53 -12.62 3.78
CA VAL A 50 5.91 -13.12 3.87
C VAL A 50 6.66 -12.49 5.03
N ASN A 51 6.55 -11.18 5.24
CA ASN A 51 7.18 -10.51 6.37
C ASN A 51 6.67 -11.04 7.70
N THR A 52 5.37 -11.32 7.82
CA THR A 52 4.78 -11.95 9.00
C THR A 52 5.34 -13.34 9.23
N ILE A 53 5.44 -14.19 8.20
CA ILE A 53 6.03 -15.53 8.29
C ILE A 53 7.49 -15.46 8.76
N ILE A 54 8.28 -14.54 8.18
CA ILE A 54 9.69 -14.33 8.57
C ILE A 54 9.78 -13.87 10.02
N ALA A 55 8.92 -12.94 10.45
CA ALA A 55 8.89 -12.47 11.83
C ALA A 55 8.53 -13.60 12.81
N LEU A 56 7.51 -14.40 12.50
CA LEU A 56 7.12 -15.57 13.28
C LEU A 56 8.28 -16.56 13.43
N ARG A 57 8.97 -16.87 12.33
CA ARG A 57 10.17 -17.72 12.35
C ARG A 57 11.28 -17.13 13.24
N ARG A 58 11.53 -15.82 13.16
CA ARG A 58 12.50 -15.12 14.03
C ARG A 58 12.13 -15.19 15.51
N MET A 59 10.82 -15.22 15.82
CA MET A 59 10.31 -15.39 17.18
C MET A 59 10.34 -16.84 17.66
N GLY A 60 10.83 -17.79 16.85
CA GLY A 60 10.90 -19.20 17.21
C GLY A 60 9.59 -19.98 17.00
N ALA A 61 8.62 -19.41 16.27
CA ALA A 61 7.42 -20.14 15.88
C ALA A 61 7.79 -21.29 14.93
N LYS A 62 7.33 -22.50 15.25
CA LYS A 62 7.41 -23.66 14.36
C LYS A 62 6.23 -23.61 13.40
N ILE A 63 6.50 -23.47 12.12
CA ILE A 63 5.47 -23.49 11.07
C ILE A 63 5.57 -24.88 10.44
N ASP A 64 4.68 -25.79 10.84
CA ASP A 64 4.59 -27.13 10.25
C ASP A 64 4.05 -27.01 8.83
N THR A 65 4.94 -27.15 7.85
CA THR A 65 4.61 -27.11 6.42
C THR A 65 3.90 -28.38 5.94
N ASP A 66 3.89 -29.44 6.75
CA ASP A 66 3.41 -30.77 6.39
C ASP A 66 1.87 -30.85 6.36
N LEU A 67 1.17 -29.90 7.01
CA LEU A 67 -0.29 -29.76 6.92
C LEU A 67 -0.79 -29.40 5.51
N ILE A 68 0.07 -28.86 4.64
CA ILE A 68 -0.28 -28.48 3.27
C ILE A 68 -0.28 -29.71 2.34
N HIS A 69 0.50 -30.74 2.64
CA HIS A 69 0.55 -31.97 1.84
C HIS A 69 -0.66 -32.88 2.06
N ASN A 70 -1.23 -32.93 3.27
CA ASN A 70 -2.37 -33.81 3.62
C ASN A 70 -3.76 -33.31 3.14
N ILE A 71 -3.85 -32.23 2.37
CA ILE A 71 -5.12 -31.72 1.83
C ILE A 71 -5.35 -32.21 0.39
N ASN A 72 -4.34 -32.81 -0.24
CA ASN A 72 -4.40 -33.33 -1.62
C ASN A 72 -4.36 -34.86 -1.72
N ASP A 73 -4.45 -35.58 -0.59
CA ASP A 73 -4.65 -37.03 -0.53
C ASP A 73 -6.07 -37.36 0.00
#